data_AF-X0SGF7-F1
#
_entry.id   AF-X0SGF7-F1
#
_cell.length_a   1.000
_cell.length_b   1.000
_cell.length_c   1.000
_cell.angle_alpha   90.00
_cell.angle_beta   90.00
_cell.angle_gamma   90.00
#
_symmetry.space_group_name_H-M   'P 1'
#
loop_
_entity.id
_entity.type
_entity.pdbx_description
1 polymer ?
#
loop_
_entity_poly.entity_id
_entity_poly.type
_entity_poly.pdbx_seq_one_letter_code
_entity_poly.pdbx_strand_id
1 'polypeptide(L)'
;LFSVTATWLTGNFSSIKESFGGKAKANLVPMVKYFLLLSIVIWPVIYFLAGYFIAWQFAEVRLSYSGTVEMDSFLSMMKVNVASGLYFFQILRGVLWILIALPALAVIKGSLMHKGVIIGLLFAVLSGSQLLLPNPFMSDMVRMGHLIETAPSNFLWGFIIAWCFGKLISSEPN
;
A
#
# COMPACT_ATOMS: atom_id res chain seq x y z
N LEU A 1 -11.23 -15.61 -16.12
CA LEU A 1 -11.21 -16.16 -17.50
C LEU A 1 -11.78 -15.18 -18.53
N PHE A 2 -12.93 -14.53 -18.28
CA PHE A 2 -13.49 -13.50 -19.18
C PHE A 2 -12.65 -12.22 -19.33
N SER A 3 -11.85 -11.83 -18.32
CA SER A 3 -11.00 -10.62 -18.42
C SER A 3 -9.78 -10.82 -19.32
N VAL A 4 -9.18 -12.01 -19.31
CA VAL A 4 -7.94 -12.32 -20.05
C VAL A 4 -8.19 -12.33 -21.56
N THR A 5 -9.32 -12.89 -22.00
CA THR A 5 -9.71 -12.91 -23.41
C THR A 5 -10.12 -11.52 -23.92
N ALA A 6 -10.82 -10.73 -23.10
CA ALA A 6 -11.18 -9.34 -23.44
C ALA A 6 -9.94 -8.41 -23.53
N THR A 7 -8.93 -8.62 -22.68
CA THR A 7 -7.66 -7.86 -22.75
C THR A 7 -6.81 -8.23 -23.96
N TRP A 8 -6.92 -9.45 -24.48
CA TRP A 8 -6.18 -9.87 -25.67
C TRP A 8 -6.82 -9.34 -26.97
N LEU A 9 -8.15 -9.27 -27.01
CA LEU A 9 -8.93 -8.77 -28.16
C LEU A 9 -8.84 -7.25 -28.38
N THR A 10 -8.53 -6.46 -27.34
CA THR A 10 -8.60 -4.99 -27.42
C THR A 10 -7.30 -4.32 -27.86
N GLY A 11 -6.20 -5.06 -28.08
CA GLY A 11 -5.02 -4.62 -28.85
C GLY A 11 -4.26 -3.38 -28.35
N ASN A 12 -4.69 -2.72 -27.28
CA ASN A 12 -4.26 -1.37 -26.92
C ASN A 12 -3.00 -1.32 -26.04
N PHE A 13 -2.40 -2.48 -25.75
CA PHE A 13 -1.19 -2.57 -24.91
C PHE A 13 0.08 -2.06 -25.61
N SER A 14 0.14 -2.04 -26.94
CA SER A 14 1.32 -1.53 -27.66
C SER A 14 1.52 -0.03 -27.42
N SER A 15 0.45 0.75 -27.57
CA SER A 15 0.41 2.20 -27.29
C SER A 15 0.74 2.52 -25.82
N ILE A 16 0.16 1.76 -24.87
CA ILE A 16 0.45 1.90 -23.44
C ILE A 16 1.94 1.59 -23.16
N LYS A 17 2.48 0.52 -23.74
CA LYS A 17 3.88 0.11 -23.57
C LYS A 17 4.85 1.13 -24.14
N GLU A 18 4.51 1.77 -25.26
CA GLU A 18 5.35 2.77 -25.92
C GLU A 18 5.35 4.10 -25.14
N SER A 19 4.18 4.58 -24.73
CA SER A 19 4.06 5.82 -23.93
C SER A 19 4.67 5.66 -22.53
N PHE A 20 4.37 4.55 -21.86
CA PHE A 20 4.95 4.20 -20.56
C PHE A 20 6.47 4.01 -20.67
N GLY A 21 6.94 3.28 -21.68
CA GLY A 21 8.35 3.02 -21.90
C GLY A 21 9.17 4.28 -22.19
N GLY A 22 8.62 5.23 -22.97
CA GLY A 22 9.26 6.50 -23.27
C GLY A 22 9.41 7.41 -22.04
N LYS A 23 8.31 7.66 -21.32
CA LYS A 23 8.33 8.51 -20.11
C LYS A 23 9.08 7.88 -18.94
N ALA A 24 8.98 6.55 -18.77
CA ALA A 24 9.70 5.85 -17.71
C ALA A 24 11.23 5.92 -17.90
N LYS A 25 11.71 5.82 -19.14
CA LYS A 25 13.14 6.01 -19.44
C LYS A 25 13.61 7.45 -19.15
N ALA A 26 12.83 8.45 -19.53
CA ALA A 26 13.16 9.85 -19.27
C ALA A 26 13.20 10.19 -17.75
N ASN A 27 12.35 9.53 -16.96
CA ASN A 27 12.17 9.79 -15.53
C ASN A 27 12.78 8.70 -14.63
N LEU A 28 13.72 7.90 -15.12
CA LEU A 28 14.21 6.74 -14.38
C LEU A 28 14.79 7.10 -13.01
N VAL A 29 15.60 8.15 -12.93
CA VAL A 29 16.24 8.58 -11.67
C VAL A 29 15.21 8.98 -10.60
N PRO A 30 14.26 9.90 -10.85
CA PRO A 30 13.24 10.23 -9.84
C PRO A 30 12.33 9.03 -9.53
N MET A 31 12.03 8.16 -10.51
CA MET A 31 11.25 6.94 -10.26
C MET A 31 11.96 6.00 -9.29
N VAL A 32 13.25 5.72 -9.50
CA VAL A 32 14.04 4.86 -8.59
C VAL A 32 14.15 5.50 -7.21
N LYS A 33 14.38 6.81 -7.13
CA LYS A 33 14.43 7.53 -5.84
C LYS A 33 13.12 7.40 -5.06
N TYR A 34 11.98 7.65 -5.71
CA TYR A 34 10.67 7.47 -5.08
C TYR A 34 10.43 6.03 -4.71
N PHE A 35 10.75 5.08 -5.59
CA PHE A 35 10.57 3.66 -5.30
C PHE A 35 11.32 3.23 -4.04
N LEU A 36 12.60 3.58 -3.92
CA LEU A 36 13.42 3.26 -2.75
C LEU A 36 12.94 3.99 -1.49
N LEU A 37 12.74 5.31 -1.56
CA LEU A 37 12.30 6.10 -0.41
C LEU A 37 10.95 5.61 0.12
N LEU A 38 9.99 5.39 -0.78
CA LEU A 38 8.64 5.00 -0.42
C LEU A 38 8.62 3.59 0.17
N SER A 39 9.34 2.63 -0.40
CA SER A 39 9.35 1.24 0.08
C SER A 39 10.18 1.02 1.35
N ILE A 40 11.35 1.64 1.47
CA ILE A 40 12.29 1.40 2.58
C ILE A 40 11.90 2.25 3.80
N VAL A 41 11.40 3.47 3.59
CA VAL A 41 11.20 4.42 4.68
C VAL A 41 9.71 4.69 4.90
N ILE A 42 9.03 5.23 3.89
CA ILE A 42 7.69 5.80 4.09
C ILE A 42 6.65 4.73 4.43
N TRP A 43 6.63 3.60 3.69
CA TRP A 43 5.68 2.53 3.98
C TRP A 43 5.88 1.90 5.36
N PRO A 44 7.10 1.46 5.76
CA PRO A 44 7.33 0.97 7.10
C PRO A 44 6.94 1.99 8.18
N VAL A 45 7.24 3.28 7.99
CA VAL A 45 6.84 4.34 8.93
C VAL A 45 5.32 4.42 9.05
N ILE A 46 4.58 4.46 7.94
CA ILE A 46 3.11 4.47 7.95
C ILE A 46 2.57 3.24 8.68
N TYR A 47 3.10 2.06 8.35
CA TYR A 47 2.68 0.79 8.93
C TYR A 47 2.89 0.75 10.45
N PHE A 48 4.09 1.06 10.93
CA PHE A 48 4.39 0.99 12.36
C PHE A 48 3.74 2.11 13.18
N LEU A 49 3.55 3.31 12.59
CA LEU A 49 2.79 4.37 13.25
C LEU A 49 1.30 4.00 13.35
N ALA A 50 0.70 3.49 12.28
CA ALA A 50 -0.69 3.02 12.32
C ALA A 50 -0.85 1.88 13.34
N GLY A 51 0.05 0.91 13.31
CA GLY A 51 0.08 -0.17 14.29
C GLY A 51 0.11 0.34 15.72
N TYR A 52 1.07 1.21 16.04
CA TYR A 52 1.23 1.72 17.40
C TYR A 52 0.08 2.64 17.87
N PHE A 53 -0.27 3.63 17.05
CA PHE A 53 -1.22 4.68 17.44
C PHE A 53 -2.70 4.33 17.19
N ILE A 54 -2.99 3.26 16.45
CA ILE A 54 -4.36 2.82 16.16
C ILE A 54 -4.60 1.40 16.68
N ALA A 55 -3.94 0.38 16.11
CA ALA A 55 -4.26 -1.00 16.47
C ALA A 55 -3.85 -1.38 17.90
N TRP A 56 -2.67 -0.96 18.35
CA TRP A 56 -2.18 -1.23 19.70
C TRP A 56 -2.91 -0.47 20.79
N GLN A 57 -3.86 0.41 20.44
CA GLN A 57 -4.72 1.07 21.44
C GLN A 57 -5.82 0.13 21.97
N PHE A 58 -6.18 -0.91 21.22
CA PHE A 58 -7.15 -1.92 21.65
C PHE A 58 -6.46 -2.95 22.56
N ALA A 59 -7.01 -3.18 23.75
CA ALA A 59 -6.44 -4.12 24.73
C ALA A 59 -6.43 -5.56 24.22
N GLU A 60 -7.44 -5.92 23.43
CA GLU A 60 -7.60 -7.24 22.81
C GLU A 60 -6.51 -7.52 21.77
N VAL A 61 -6.11 -6.50 21.00
CA VAL A 61 -4.99 -6.60 20.06
C VAL A 61 -3.70 -6.86 20.83
N ARG A 62 -3.43 -6.09 21.88
CA ARG A 62 -2.23 -6.30 22.71
C ARG A 62 -2.21 -7.70 23.32
N LEU A 63 -3.31 -8.10 23.97
CA LEU A 63 -3.44 -9.42 24.58
C LEU A 63 -3.20 -10.55 23.57
N SER A 64 -3.71 -10.41 22.34
CA SER A 64 -3.55 -11.40 21.27
C SER A 64 -2.12 -11.57 20.79
N TYR A 65 -1.29 -10.51 20.81
CA TYR A 65 0.06 -10.54 20.25
C TYR A 65 1.17 -10.65 21.30
N SER A 66 1.00 -10.04 22.47
CA SER A 66 2.00 -10.04 23.55
C SER A 66 1.64 -10.93 24.74
N GLY A 67 0.41 -11.42 24.81
CA GLY A 67 -0.10 -12.14 25.98
C GLY A 67 -0.38 -11.23 27.18
N THR A 68 -0.27 -9.91 27.01
CA THR A 68 -0.51 -8.90 28.06
C THR A 68 -1.28 -7.71 27.51
N VAL A 69 -2.02 -7.03 28.38
CA VAL A 69 -2.73 -5.78 28.04
C VAL A 69 -1.85 -4.54 28.19
N GLU A 70 -0.61 -4.70 28.66
CA GLU A 70 0.35 -3.61 28.82
C GLU A 70 0.86 -3.13 27.45
N MET A 71 1.13 -1.83 27.36
CA MET A 71 1.66 -1.21 26.13
C MET A 71 3.13 -0.84 26.33
N ASP A 72 3.98 -1.48 25.52
CA ASP A 72 5.38 -1.11 25.44
C ASP A 72 5.57 0.24 24.76
N SER A 73 6.70 0.89 25.02
CA SER A 73 7.07 2.10 24.29
C SER A 73 7.30 1.81 22.80
N PHE A 74 6.97 2.78 21.95
CA PHE A 74 7.18 2.68 20.50
C PHE A 74 8.59 2.24 20.11
N LEU A 75 9.62 2.82 20.75
CA LEU A 75 11.01 2.47 20.46
C LEU A 75 11.36 1.03 20.86
N SER A 76 10.79 0.52 21.95
CA SER A 76 10.95 -0.89 22.35
C SER A 76 10.36 -1.82 21.29
N MET A 77 9.12 -1.54 20.89
CA MET A 77 8.44 -2.33 19.85
C MET A 77 9.18 -2.27 18.51
N MET A 78 9.71 -1.11 18.12
CA MET A 78 10.50 -0.99 16.89
C MET A 78 11.77 -1.84 16.92
N LYS A 79 12.47 -1.93 18.05
CA LYS A 79 13.64 -2.83 18.18
C LYS A 79 13.24 -4.29 17.99
N VAL A 80 12.13 -4.71 18.60
CA VAL A 80 11.58 -6.07 18.45
C VAL A 80 11.17 -6.34 17.00
N ASN A 81 10.50 -5.39 16.35
CA ASN A 81 10.03 -5.52 14.96
C ASN A 81 11.18 -5.59 13.94
N VAL A 82 12.30 -4.93 14.21
CA VAL A 82 13.51 -5.07 13.39
C VAL A 82 14.16 -6.44 13.64
N ALA A 83 14.31 -6.84 14.91
CA ALA A 83 14.93 -8.10 15.28
C ALA A 83 14.13 -9.33 14.78
N SER A 84 12.80 -9.25 14.75
CA SER A 84 11.92 -10.32 14.26
C SER A 84 11.87 -10.43 12.74
N GLY A 85 12.47 -9.49 12.01
CA GLY A 85 12.40 -9.42 10.55
C GLY A 85 11.14 -8.73 10.01
N LEU A 86 10.20 -8.33 10.87
CA LEU A 86 8.94 -7.71 10.47
C LEU A 86 9.17 -6.41 9.68
N TYR A 87 10.18 -5.61 10.06
CA TYR A 87 10.54 -4.40 9.31
C TYR A 87 10.90 -4.71 7.85
N PHE A 88 11.73 -5.73 7.61
CA PHE A 88 12.14 -6.12 6.25
C PHE A 88 10.98 -6.72 5.44
N PHE A 89 10.09 -7.46 6.11
CA PHE A 89 8.84 -7.89 5.48
C PHE A 89 7.98 -6.71 5.03
N GLN A 90 7.93 -5.62 5.81
CA GLN A 90 7.22 -4.41 5.38
C GLN A 90 7.87 -3.77 4.16
N ILE A 91 9.19 -3.75 4.03
CA ILE A 91 9.85 -3.24 2.81
C ILE A 91 9.37 -4.03 1.58
N LEU A 92 9.39 -5.37 1.65
CA LEU A 92 8.91 -6.23 0.57
C LEU A 92 7.44 -5.93 0.24
N ARG A 93 6.59 -5.80 1.27
CA ARG A 93 5.18 -5.45 1.08
C ARG A 93 5.02 -4.09 0.40
N GLY A 94 5.77 -3.08 0.82
CA GLY A 94 5.78 -1.75 0.20
C GLY A 94 6.15 -1.80 -1.29
N VAL A 95 7.18 -2.58 -1.63
CA VAL A 95 7.58 -2.85 -3.03
C VAL A 95 6.41 -3.45 -3.82
N LEU A 96 5.79 -4.52 -3.33
CA LEU A 96 4.71 -5.20 -4.03
C LEU A 96 3.53 -4.27 -4.30
N TRP A 97 3.15 -3.44 -3.32
CA TRP A 97 2.07 -2.47 -3.49
C TRP A 97 2.41 -1.38 -4.51
N ILE A 98 3.65 -0.89 -4.56
CA ILE A 98 4.08 0.03 -5.61
C ILE A 98 3.92 -0.66 -6.98
N LEU A 99 4.43 -1.88 -7.13
CA LEU A 99 4.38 -2.63 -8.40
C LEU A 99 2.93 -2.87 -8.88
N ILE A 100 1.98 -3.08 -7.97
CA ILE A 100 0.55 -3.20 -8.29
C ILE A 100 -0.04 -1.84 -8.69
N ALA A 101 0.34 -0.75 -8.02
CA ALA A 101 -0.19 0.58 -8.28
C ALA A 101 0.27 1.16 -9.63
N LEU A 102 1.53 0.94 -10.04
CA LEU A 102 2.07 1.54 -11.27
C LEU A 102 1.24 1.24 -12.54
N PRO A 103 0.86 -0.01 -12.86
CA PRO A 103 0.02 -0.29 -14.03
C PRO A 103 -1.39 0.30 -13.89
N ALA A 104 -1.97 0.28 -12.69
CA ALA A 104 -3.28 0.91 -12.46
C ALA A 104 -3.22 2.43 -12.69
N LEU A 105 -2.15 3.09 -12.21
CA LEU A 105 -1.94 4.53 -12.36
C LEU A 105 -1.73 4.96 -13.82
N ALA A 106 -1.13 4.09 -14.64
CA ALA A 106 -0.90 4.32 -16.06
C ALA A 106 -2.20 4.37 -16.87
N VAL A 107 -3.25 3.68 -16.43
CA VAL A 107 -4.54 3.62 -17.16
C VAL A 107 -5.61 4.57 -16.61
N ILE A 108 -5.51 4.98 -15.34
CA ILE A 108 -6.44 5.96 -14.76
C ILE A 108 -6.20 7.34 -15.37
N LYS A 109 -7.27 7.93 -15.90
CA LYS A 109 -7.30 9.30 -16.47
C LYS A 109 -7.75 10.33 -15.44
N GLY A 110 -7.44 11.60 -15.70
CA GLY A 110 -7.85 12.71 -14.85
C GLY A 110 -6.78 13.19 -13.86
N SER A 111 -7.18 14.10 -12.97
CA SER A 111 -6.24 14.83 -12.12
C SER A 111 -5.53 13.95 -11.10
N LEU A 112 -4.38 14.43 -10.60
CA LEU A 112 -3.57 13.70 -9.60
C LEU A 112 -4.37 13.35 -8.34
N MET A 113 -5.29 14.23 -7.92
CA MET A 113 -6.23 13.97 -6.82
C MET A 113 -7.15 12.79 -7.12
N HIS A 114 -7.76 12.75 -8.31
CA HIS A 114 -8.64 11.63 -8.71
C HIS A 114 -7.87 10.30 -8.73
N LYS A 115 -6.66 10.30 -9.29
CA LYS A 115 -5.77 9.13 -9.28
C LYS A 115 -5.46 8.67 -7.85
N GLY A 116 -5.12 9.61 -6.97
CA GLY A 116 -4.83 9.34 -5.57
C GLY A 116 -6.01 8.72 -4.83
N VAL A 117 -7.21 9.29 -4.98
CA VAL A 117 -8.43 8.75 -4.36
C VAL A 117 -8.73 7.34 -4.88
N ILE A 118 -8.65 7.11 -6.19
CA ILE A 118 -8.94 5.79 -6.79
C ILE A 118 -7.95 4.73 -6.29
N ILE A 119 -6.63 4.99 -6.35
CA ILE A 119 -5.62 4.02 -5.90
C ILE A 119 -5.71 3.81 -4.38
N GLY A 120 -5.93 4.88 -3.62
CA GLY A 120 -6.14 4.80 -2.17
C GLY A 120 -7.34 3.92 -1.83
N LEU A 121 -8.51 4.17 -2.42
CA LEU A 121 -9.71 3.35 -2.20
C LEU A 121 -9.50 1.90 -2.63
N LEU A 122 -8.84 1.67 -3.77
CA LEU A 122 -8.50 0.32 -4.22
C LEU A 122 -7.69 -0.44 -3.18
N PHE A 123 -6.69 0.20 -2.57
CA PHE A 123 -5.83 -0.43 -1.58
C PHE A 123 -6.54 -0.63 -0.24
N ALA A 124 -7.35 0.34 0.20
CA ALA A 124 -8.17 0.22 1.39
C ALA A 124 -9.12 -0.97 1.30
N VAL A 125 -9.81 -1.13 0.17
CA VAL A 125 -10.75 -2.24 -0.05
C VAL A 125 -10.01 -3.57 -0.21
N LEU A 126 -8.98 -3.63 -1.06
CA LEU A 126 -8.28 -4.88 -1.34
C LEU A 126 -7.60 -5.45 -0.09
N SER A 127 -7.03 -4.59 0.76
CA SER A 127 -6.38 -5.04 2.00
C SER A 127 -7.35 -5.22 3.17
N GLY A 128 -8.34 -4.34 3.30
CA GLY A 128 -9.26 -4.34 4.45
C GLY A 128 -10.41 -5.34 4.34
N SER A 129 -10.87 -5.67 3.13
CA SER A 129 -12.06 -6.53 2.94
C SER A 129 -11.94 -7.92 3.58
N GLN A 130 -10.74 -8.49 3.65
CA GLN A 130 -10.49 -9.78 4.29
C GLN A 130 -10.75 -9.74 5.80
N LEU A 131 -10.62 -8.56 6.44
CA LEU A 131 -10.91 -8.36 7.85
C LEU A 131 -12.40 -8.15 8.13
N LEU A 132 -13.24 -7.97 7.11
CA LEU A 132 -14.69 -7.97 7.34
C LEU A 132 -15.22 -9.38 7.62
N LEU A 133 -14.54 -10.39 7.10
CA LEU A 133 -14.96 -11.78 7.23
C LEU A 133 -14.40 -12.42 8.51
N PRO A 134 -15.21 -13.18 9.27
CA PRO A 134 -14.72 -14.02 10.35
C PRO A 134 -13.61 -14.96 9.88
N ASN A 135 -12.59 -15.15 10.72
CA ASN A 135 -11.49 -16.08 10.44
C ASN A 135 -10.98 -16.70 11.75
N PRO A 136 -10.35 -17.89 11.70
CA PRO A 136 -9.94 -18.61 12.90
C PRO A 136 -8.71 -18.02 13.61
N PHE A 137 -8.04 -17.04 13.02
CA PHE A 137 -6.80 -16.47 13.55
C PHE A 137 -7.01 -15.22 14.40
N MET A 138 -8.11 -14.49 14.19
CA MET A 138 -8.40 -13.23 14.88
C MET A 138 -9.82 -13.21 15.41
N SER A 139 -9.95 -12.87 16.71
CA SER A 139 -11.25 -12.55 17.30
C SER A 139 -11.88 -11.33 16.61
N ASP A 140 -13.19 -11.15 16.78
CA ASP A 140 -13.91 -10.04 16.14
C ASP A 140 -13.31 -8.67 16.48
N MET A 141 -12.97 -8.44 17.75
CA MET A 141 -12.36 -7.17 18.18
C MET A 141 -10.96 -6.94 17.59
N VAL A 142 -10.11 -7.97 17.57
CA VAL A 142 -8.76 -7.87 16.98
C VAL A 142 -8.86 -7.56 15.48
N ARG A 143 -9.78 -8.25 14.80
CA ARG A 143 -10.01 -8.09 13.37
C ARG A 143 -10.54 -6.68 13.04
N MET A 144 -11.49 -6.16 13.81
CA MET A 144 -12.01 -4.80 13.62
C MET A 144 -10.97 -3.73 13.97
N GLY A 145 -10.16 -3.95 15.01
CA GLY A 145 -9.03 -3.07 15.34
C GLY A 145 -8.05 -2.95 14.17
N HIS A 146 -7.68 -4.08 13.56
CA HIS A 146 -6.87 -4.09 12.34
C HIS A 146 -7.58 -3.50 11.13
N LEU A 147 -8.90 -3.63 10.98
CA LEU A 147 -9.62 -3.01 9.87
C LEU A 147 -9.53 -1.48 9.95
N ILE A 148 -9.74 -0.92 11.14
CA ILE A 148 -9.67 0.52 11.42
C ILE A 148 -8.24 1.05 11.23
N GLU A 149 -7.22 0.24 11.55
CA GLU A 149 -5.82 0.58 11.30
C GLU A 149 -5.43 0.48 9.82
N THR A 150 -5.75 -0.65 9.19
CA THR A 150 -5.19 -1.03 7.90
C THR A 150 -5.91 -0.35 6.75
N ALA A 151 -7.23 -0.16 6.80
CA ALA A 151 -7.94 0.48 5.68
C ALA A 151 -7.48 1.94 5.45
N PRO A 152 -7.37 2.80 6.48
CA PRO A 152 -6.88 4.17 6.31
C PRO A 152 -5.40 4.26 5.94
N SER A 153 -4.54 3.41 6.53
CA SER A 153 -3.10 3.41 6.22
C SER A 153 -2.82 2.93 4.79
N ASN A 154 -3.56 1.93 4.29
CA ASN A 154 -3.47 1.49 2.90
C ASN A 154 -4.08 2.51 1.93
N PHE A 155 -5.14 3.23 2.32
CA PHE A 155 -5.64 4.38 1.56
C PHE A 155 -4.56 5.44 1.39
N LEU A 156 -3.96 5.88 2.50
CA LEU A 156 -2.91 6.89 2.50
C LEU A 156 -1.72 6.44 1.64
N TRP A 157 -1.33 5.17 1.74
CA TRP A 157 -0.25 4.61 0.95
C TRP A 157 -0.54 4.65 -0.55
N GLY A 158 -1.72 4.19 -0.97
CA GLY A 158 -2.14 4.24 -2.36
C GLY A 158 -2.17 5.68 -2.90
N PHE A 159 -2.66 6.62 -2.09
CA PHE A 159 -2.68 8.04 -2.42
C PHE A 159 -1.26 8.61 -2.62
N ILE A 160 -0.32 8.31 -1.72
CA ILE A 160 1.07 8.77 -1.80
C ILE A 160 1.76 8.22 -3.06
N ILE A 161 1.56 6.93 -3.37
CA ILE A 161 2.11 6.33 -4.59
C ILE A 161 1.61 7.08 -5.83
N ALA A 162 0.30 7.30 -5.93
CA ALA A 162 -0.28 8.04 -7.04
C ALA A 162 0.27 9.47 -7.12
N TRP A 163 0.48 10.14 -5.98
CA TRP A 163 1.03 11.49 -5.92
C TRP A 163 2.47 11.56 -6.45
N CYS A 164 3.33 10.63 -6.03
CA CYS A 164 4.75 10.60 -6.42
C CYS A 164 4.97 10.15 -7.86
N PHE A 165 4.22 9.14 -8.33
CA PHE A 165 4.42 8.56 -9.65
C PHE A 165 3.47 9.09 -10.73
N GLY A 166 2.37 9.74 -10.34
CA GLY A 166 1.30 10.12 -11.26
C GLY A 166 1.78 11.00 -12.40
N LYS A 167 2.60 12.02 -12.10
CA LYS A 167 3.16 12.94 -13.10
C LYS A 167 4.31 12.32 -13.91
N LEU A 168 5.00 11.32 -13.36
CA LEU A 168 6.12 10.65 -14.03
C LEU A 168 5.63 9.64 -15.09
N ILE A 169 4.38 9.18 -14.96
CA ILE A 169 3.84 8.06 -15.73
C ILE A 169 2.61 8.46 -16.56
N SER A 170 1.86 9.50 -16.18
CA SER A 170 0.65 9.89 -16.92
C SER A 170 0.96 10.32 -18.35
N SER A 171 0.21 9.80 -19.31
CA SER A 171 0.31 10.18 -20.73
C SER A 171 -0.29 11.55 -21.04
N GLU A 172 -1.12 12.10 -20.16
CA GLU A 172 -1.76 13.41 -20.37
C GLU A 172 -0.73 14.56 -20.29
N PRO A 173 -0.80 15.55 -21.20
CA PRO A 173 -0.05 16.80 -21.09
C PRO A 173 -0.63 17.65 -19.94
N ASN A 174 0.27 18.32 -19.20
CA ASN A 174 -0.11 19.26 -18.14
C ASN A 174 -0.68 20.55 -18.70
#